data_AF-A0A349JF87-F1
#
_entry.id   AF-A0A349JF87-F1
#
_cell.length_a   1.000
_cell.length_b   1.000
_cell.length_c   1.000
_cell.angle_alpha   90.00
_cell.angle_beta   90.00
_cell.angle_gamma   90.00
#
_symmetry.space_group_name_H-M   'P 1'
#
loop_
_entity.id
_entity.type
_entity.pdbx_description
1 polymer ?
#
loop_
_entity_poly.entity_id
_entity_poly.type
_entity_poly.pdbx_seq_one_letter_code
_entity_poly.pdbx_strand_id
1 'polypeptide(L)'
;GEVDKSPLTKGGLGGLSIPKIQQIARDRNSTIVEYSIVYSEIYIWVIQPNGNITHRAANLEPLNQQNQTLKQIILKTRVSIGSKETDDEGNKIKLEKEYKRDETGRFPLQILHQILIEPIIDLLPTDVNSPIIFIPHYDLFLVPFVALQDSNNRYLIEDHTILTAPSIQVLELTREHQNRVRGLRQAALIVGDPTIHPKFKLRQLSRAKEAAEAIAATLQTQAITGDNATKVVILDRMLNTRIVHLSAHGLLDDFQGFGIPGVIILAPSGDTDDGALNAAEILRLKLDSELVVLSACSTGHGRITGDGVVGLSRCFILAGVPSIIVSLWNMGAIAAKLLMTEFYQNLARGDNRAAALRCAMLTTKARFPSPIAWAAFTLIGETETLPLSTAKIDLRRLVMSLPDDAKPEEIVAAFNQLLKISEPQFVAELSAIDIGAMDNVNVIAQRIKDWCENKPQIAENLENEIDQMGAGGTDSNAPEEIVRELMETLKENRIRLGLSTPPVVVETDASGTEST
;
A
#
# COMPACT_ATOMS: atom_id res chain seq x y z
N GLY A 1 -29.93 -34.93 -12.62
CA GLY A 1 -29.21 -34.73 -11.35
C GLY A 1 -28.22 -33.63 -11.58
N GLU A 2 -28.58 -32.43 -11.15
CA GLU A 2 -27.75 -31.22 -11.27
C GLU A 2 -26.44 -31.43 -10.52
N VAL A 3 -25.34 -31.20 -11.22
CA VAL A 3 -24.02 -31.05 -10.61
C VAL A 3 -23.89 -29.58 -10.23
N ASP A 4 -23.80 -29.38 -8.92
CA ASP A 4 -23.67 -28.11 -8.23
C ASP A 4 -22.55 -27.25 -8.84
N LYS A 5 -22.93 -26.09 -9.38
CA LYS A 5 -22.01 -25.10 -9.94
C LYS A 5 -21.40 -24.31 -8.78
N SER A 6 -20.19 -24.73 -8.40
CA SER A 6 -19.26 -23.98 -7.55
C SER A 6 -19.25 -22.47 -7.86
N PRO A 7 -19.13 -21.57 -6.85
CA PRO A 7 -19.19 -20.11 -7.02
C PRO A 7 -18.03 -19.49 -7.83
N LEU A 8 -17.05 -20.28 -8.27
CA LEU A 8 -15.83 -19.81 -8.95
C LEU A 8 -16.02 -19.25 -10.37
N THR A 9 -17.26 -19.19 -10.88
CA THR A 9 -17.56 -18.69 -12.25
C THR A 9 -18.31 -17.36 -12.31
N LYS A 10 -18.66 -16.75 -11.18
CA LYS A 10 -19.39 -15.44 -11.17
C LYS A 10 -18.51 -14.21 -10.91
N GLY A 11 -17.20 -14.36 -10.74
CA GLY A 11 -16.26 -13.27 -10.48
C GLY A 11 -15.05 -13.25 -11.42
N GLY A 12 -15.21 -13.69 -12.66
CA GLY A 12 -14.15 -13.53 -13.67
C GLY A 12 -13.99 -12.05 -13.98
N LEU A 13 -12.87 -11.45 -13.56
CA LEU A 13 -12.42 -10.15 -14.06
C LEU A 13 -12.30 -10.28 -15.59
N GLY A 14 -13.33 -9.86 -16.32
CA GLY A 14 -13.28 -9.78 -17.78
C GLY A 14 -12.14 -8.84 -18.22
N GLY A 15 -11.74 -8.93 -19.50
CA GLY A 15 -10.80 -7.96 -20.05
C GLY A 15 -11.30 -6.53 -19.82
N LEU A 16 -10.44 -5.64 -19.31
CA LEU A 16 -10.82 -4.25 -19.09
C LEU A 16 -10.98 -3.55 -20.44
N SER A 17 -12.01 -2.71 -20.56
CA SER A 17 -12.17 -1.85 -21.74
C SER A 17 -11.14 -0.71 -21.72
N ILE A 18 -10.78 -0.18 -22.90
CA ILE A 18 -9.87 0.97 -23.00
C ILE A 18 -10.35 2.17 -22.14
N PRO A 19 -11.64 2.57 -22.16
CA PRO A 19 -12.13 3.64 -21.29
C PRO A 19 -11.88 3.37 -19.80
N LYS A 20 -12.00 2.10 -19.38
CA LYS A 20 -11.77 1.73 -17.98
C LYS A 20 -10.28 1.79 -17.61
N ILE A 21 -9.39 1.35 -18.51
CA ILE A 21 -7.93 1.48 -18.36
C ILE A 21 -7.53 2.96 -18.20
N GLN A 22 -8.06 3.83 -19.05
CA GLN A 22 -7.82 5.27 -18.97
C GLN A 22 -8.37 5.86 -17.66
N GLN A 23 -9.52 5.37 -17.20
CA GLN A 23 -10.10 5.80 -15.92
C GLN A 23 -9.22 5.41 -14.73
N ILE A 24 -8.67 4.20 -14.73
CA ILE A 24 -7.74 3.76 -13.68
C ILE A 24 -6.52 4.69 -13.61
N ALA A 25 -5.91 5.05 -14.74
CA ALA A 25 -4.78 5.98 -14.76
C ALA A 25 -5.15 7.38 -14.23
N ARG A 26 -6.35 7.87 -14.57
CA ARG A 26 -6.92 9.12 -14.05
C ARG A 26 -7.12 9.07 -12.53
N ASP A 27 -7.85 8.06 -12.04
CA ASP A 27 -8.20 7.93 -10.62
C ASP A 27 -6.95 7.79 -9.74
N ARG A 28 -5.90 7.16 -10.27
CA ARG A 28 -4.62 7.01 -9.59
C ARG A 28 -3.69 8.21 -9.74
N ASN A 29 -4.03 9.21 -10.56
CA ASN A 29 -3.12 10.28 -11.00
C ASN A 29 -1.71 9.74 -11.34
N SER A 30 -1.65 8.63 -12.09
CA SER A 30 -0.43 7.86 -12.30
C SER A 30 -0.19 7.54 -13.77
N THR A 31 1.07 7.52 -14.19
CA THR A 31 1.46 6.94 -15.48
C THR A 31 1.66 5.44 -15.32
N ILE A 32 0.83 4.63 -15.97
CA ILE A 32 0.92 3.17 -15.93
C ILE A 32 1.77 2.69 -17.10
N VAL A 33 2.77 1.87 -16.83
CA VAL A 33 3.67 1.28 -17.82
C VAL A 33 3.55 -0.23 -17.78
N GLU A 34 2.92 -0.82 -18.80
CA GLU A 34 2.72 -2.26 -18.90
C GLU A 34 3.67 -2.88 -19.94
N TYR A 35 4.40 -3.90 -19.52
CA TYR A 35 5.33 -4.63 -20.38
C TYR A 35 4.69 -5.91 -20.91
N SER A 36 4.97 -6.25 -22.16
CA SER A 36 4.59 -7.52 -22.78
C SER A 36 5.74 -8.06 -23.61
N ILE A 37 6.45 -9.04 -23.05
CA ILE A 37 7.50 -9.79 -23.76
C ILE A 37 6.85 -10.77 -24.75
N VAL A 38 7.16 -10.63 -26.03
CA VAL A 38 6.68 -11.50 -27.11
C VAL A 38 7.88 -11.84 -28.01
N TYR A 39 8.29 -13.11 -28.00
CA TYR A 39 9.51 -13.57 -28.68
C TYR A 39 10.74 -12.73 -28.30
N SER A 40 11.34 -12.03 -29.27
CA SER A 40 12.52 -11.17 -29.11
C SER A 40 12.16 -9.69 -28.94
N GLU A 41 10.91 -9.34 -28.68
CA GLU A 41 10.48 -7.96 -28.49
C GLU A 41 9.81 -7.76 -27.13
N ILE A 42 10.03 -6.57 -26.56
CA ILE A 42 9.26 -6.07 -25.42
C ILE A 42 8.35 -4.96 -25.93
N TYR A 43 7.04 -5.19 -25.88
CA TYR A 43 6.05 -4.13 -26.09
C TYR A 43 5.84 -3.39 -24.76
N ILE A 44 5.88 -2.06 -24.82
CA ILE A 44 5.78 -1.18 -23.67
C ILE A 44 4.59 -0.25 -23.89
N TRP A 45 3.53 -0.44 -23.13
CA TRP A 45 2.32 0.36 -23.16
C TRP A 45 2.39 1.41 -22.06
N VAL A 46 2.24 2.68 -22.42
CA VAL A 46 2.25 3.81 -21.49
C VAL A 46 0.87 4.46 -21.50
N ILE A 47 0.19 4.41 -20.36
CA ILE A 47 -1.12 5.03 -20.13
C ILE A 47 -0.91 6.21 -19.18
N GLN A 48 -1.05 7.42 -19.69
CA GLN A 48 -0.85 8.65 -18.90
C GLN A 48 -2.15 9.05 -18.17
N PRO A 49 -2.06 9.85 -17.09
CA PRO A 49 -3.23 10.32 -16.33
C PRO A 49 -4.25 11.10 -17.19
N ASN A 50 -3.82 11.74 -18.28
CA ASN A 50 -4.73 12.43 -19.20
C ASN A 50 -5.56 11.47 -20.09
N GLY A 51 -5.32 10.15 -20.00
CA GLY A 51 -5.97 9.12 -20.80
C GLY A 51 -5.26 8.78 -22.11
N ASN A 52 -4.14 9.42 -22.44
CA ASN A 52 -3.35 9.05 -23.61
C ASN A 52 -2.74 7.65 -23.42
N ILE A 53 -2.86 6.82 -24.46
CA ILE A 53 -2.23 5.50 -24.51
C ILE A 53 -1.25 5.50 -25.67
N THR A 54 0.03 5.33 -25.36
CA THR A 54 1.10 5.21 -26.35
C THR A 54 1.75 3.84 -26.20
N HIS A 55 2.16 3.22 -27.29
CA HIS A 55 3.00 2.03 -27.23
C HIS A 55 4.34 2.26 -27.91
N ARG A 56 5.36 1.56 -27.39
CA ARG A 56 6.73 1.50 -27.91
C ARG A 56 7.18 0.04 -27.87
N ALA A 57 8.27 -0.25 -28.56
CA ALA A 57 8.88 -1.56 -28.55
C ALA A 57 10.38 -1.45 -28.29
N ALA A 58 10.94 -2.41 -27.55
CA ALA A 58 12.36 -2.60 -27.38
C ALA A 58 12.77 -3.95 -27.95
N ASN A 59 13.88 -3.96 -28.71
CA ASN A 59 14.38 -5.15 -29.39
C ASN A 59 15.40 -5.89 -28.51
N LEU A 60 15.19 -7.20 -28.29
CA LEU A 60 16.09 -8.08 -27.55
C LEU A 60 17.06 -8.86 -28.44
N GLU A 61 16.95 -8.78 -29.76
CA GLU A 61 17.88 -9.44 -30.71
C GLU A 61 19.36 -9.15 -30.43
N PRO A 62 19.78 -7.91 -30.08
CA PRO A 62 21.18 -7.65 -29.73
C PRO A 62 21.68 -8.49 -28.55
N LEU A 63 20.83 -8.76 -27.55
CA LEU A 63 21.18 -9.64 -26.43
C LEU A 63 21.27 -11.10 -26.89
N ASN A 64 20.30 -11.54 -27.69
CA ASN A 64 20.26 -12.91 -28.22
C ASN A 64 21.51 -13.24 -29.06
N GLN A 65 21.98 -12.28 -29.88
CA GLN A 65 23.20 -12.42 -30.67
C GLN A 65 24.48 -12.58 -29.81
N GLN A 66 24.46 -12.05 -28.58
CA GLN A 66 25.52 -12.23 -27.58
C GLN A 66 25.33 -13.50 -26.73
N ASN A 67 24.40 -14.39 -27.09
CA ASN A 67 23.98 -15.55 -26.29
C ASN A 67 23.54 -15.16 -24.86
N GLN A 68 22.95 -13.96 -24.71
CA GLN A 68 22.42 -13.48 -23.44
C GLN A 68 20.90 -13.41 -23.49
N THR A 69 20.25 -13.89 -22.45
CA THR A 69 18.80 -13.73 -22.28
C THR A 69 18.49 -12.54 -21.38
N LEU A 70 17.29 -11.97 -21.53
CA LEU A 70 16.82 -10.90 -20.65
C LEU A 70 16.88 -11.31 -19.17
N LYS A 71 16.47 -12.55 -18.85
CA LYS A 71 16.55 -13.11 -17.50
C LYS A 71 17.99 -13.12 -16.96
N GLN A 72 18.96 -13.53 -17.77
CA GLN A 72 20.37 -13.50 -17.37
C GLN A 72 20.85 -12.08 -17.07
N ILE A 73 20.44 -11.08 -17.87
CA ILE A 73 20.76 -9.67 -17.59
C ILE A 73 20.12 -9.20 -16.27
N ILE A 74 18.87 -9.58 -16.00
CA ILE A 74 18.17 -9.24 -14.75
C ILE A 74 18.89 -9.85 -13.55
N LEU A 75 19.24 -11.14 -13.60
CA LEU A 75 19.95 -11.80 -12.52
C LEU A 75 21.37 -11.22 -12.34
N LYS A 76 22.11 -10.97 -13.42
CA LYS A 76 23.41 -10.27 -13.36
C LYS A 76 23.27 -8.89 -12.73
N THR A 77 22.20 -8.15 -13.05
CA THR A 77 21.90 -6.84 -12.46
C THR A 77 21.72 -6.96 -10.95
N ARG A 78 20.94 -7.95 -10.49
CA ARG A 78 20.72 -8.20 -9.07
C ARG A 78 22.01 -8.61 -8.34
N VAL A 79 22.84 -9.45 -8.95
CA VAL A 79 24.17 -9.76 -8.39
C VAL A 79 25.05 -8.50 -8.36
N SER A 80 24.91 -7.60 -9.34
CA SER A 80 25.71 -6.37 -9.43
C SER A 80 25.33 -5.30 -8.40
N ILE A 81 24.16 -5.39 -7.80
CA ILE A 81 23.85 -4.56 -6.65
C ILE A 81 24.32 -5.23 -5.34
N GLY A 82 24.56 -6.54 -5.34
CA GLY A 82 25.03 -7.32 -4.19
C GLY A 82 24.10 -8.45 -3.75
N SER A 83 23.04 -8.75 -4.54
CA SER A 83 22.13 -9.86 -4.27
C SER A 83 22.83 -11.20 -4.51
N LYS A 84 22.33 -12.26 -3.88
CA LYS A 84 22.80 -13.63 -4.09
C LYS A 84 21.78 -14.36 -4.94
N GLU A 85 22.11 -14.55 -6.22
CA GLU A 85 21.22 -15.21 -7.19
C GLU A 85 21.78 -16.56 -7.64
N THR A 86 20.90 -17.44 -8.11
CA THR A 86 21.25 -18.71 -8.74
C THR A 86 20.67 -18.81 -10.15
N ASP A 87 21.35 -19.54 -11.03
CA ASP A 87 20.84 -19.86 -12.37
C ASP A 87 19.78 -20.96 -12.30
N ASP A 88 19.25 -21.36 -13.46
CA ASP A 88 18.19 -22.37 -13.57
C ASP A 88 18.59 -23.75 -13.05
N GLU A 89 19.88 -24.07 -13.03
CA GLU A 89 20.45 -25.30 -12.49
C GLU A 89 20.77 -25.21 -10.98
N GLY A 90 20.55 -24.04 -10.37
CA GLY A 90 20.82 -23.79 -8.96
C GLY A 90 22.27 -23.39 -8.66
N ASN A 91 23.10 -23.18 -9.68
CA ASN A 91 24.46 -22.71 -9.49
C ASN A 91 24.46 -21.22 -9.13
N LYS A 92 25.36 -20.82 -8.22
CA LYS A 92 25.51 -19.40 -7.85
C LYS A 92 25.98 -18.59 -9.04
N ILE A 93 25.22 -17.54 -9.38
CA ILE A 93 25.65 -16.58 -10.39
C ILE A 93 26.77 -15.74 -9.79
N LYS A 94 27.96 -15.85 -10.37
CA LYS A 94 29.11 -15.03 -10.01
C LYS A 94 29.27 -13.95 -11.08
N LEU A 95 29.46 -12.72 -10.63
CA LEU A 95 30.07 -11.72 -11.49
C LEU A 95 31.56 -12.06 -11.64
N GLU A 96 32.08 -11.87 -12.84
CA GLU A 96 33.52 -11.96 -13.07
C GLU A 96 34.26 -10.92 -12.20
N LYS A 97 35.56 -11.15 -11.92
CA LYS A 97 36.30 -10.59 -10.77
C LYS A 97 36.37 -9.06 -10.64
N GLU A 98 35.91 -8.32 -11.63
CA GLU A 98 35.73 -6.88 -11.59
C GLU A 98 34.30 -6.60 -12.08
N TYR A 99 33.62 -5.61 -11.51
CA TYR A 99 32.35 -5.07 -12.01
C TYR A 99 32.54 -4.52 -13.44
N LYS A 100 32.77 -5.39 -14.42
CA LYS A 100 33.07 -5.01 -15.78
C LYS A 100 31.76 -4.70 -16.47
N ARG A 101 31.80 -3.51 -17.06
CA ARG A 101 30.98 -3.09 -18.17
C ARG A 101 30.80 -4.25 -19.17
N ASP A 102 29.62 -4.33 -19.81
CA ASP A 102 29.41 -5.23 -20.95
C ASP A 102 30.42 -4.97 -22.08
N GLU A 103 30.35 -5.73 -23.16
CA GLU A 103 31.21 -5.57 -24.34
C GLU A 103 31.20 -4.13 -24.91
N THR A 104 30.15 -3.35 -24.61
CA THR A 104 29.95 -1.97 -25.04
C THR A 104 30.37 -0.93 -24.01
N GLY A 105 30.86 -1.33 -22.83
CA GLY A 105 31.25 -0.37 -21.81
C GLY A 105 30.11 0.02 -20.85
N ARG A 106 29.02 -0.73 -20.68
CA ARG A 106 27.89 -0.34 -19.80
C ARG A 106 27.65 -1.26 -18.62
N PHE A 107 27.16 -0.71 -17.50
CA PHE A 107 26.76 -1.50 -16.34
C PHE A 107 25.40 -2.19 -16.55
N PRO A 108 25.14 -3.35 -15.92
CA PRO A 108 23.84 -4.05 -16.06
C PRO A 108 22.61 -3.17 -15.77
N LEU A 109 22.68 -2.29 -14.76
CA LEU A 109 21.60 -1.32 -14.47
C LEU A 109 21.32 -0.36 -15.62
N GLN A 110 22.35 0.03 -16.38
CA GLN A 110 22.23 0.91 -17.53
C GLN A 110 21.71 0.19 -18.77
N ILE A 111 22.06 -1.10 -18.93
CA ILE A 111 21.53 -1.94 -20.00
C ILE A 111 20.02 -2.10 -19.81
N LEU A 112 19.56 -2.42 -18.60
CA LEU A 112 18.13 -2.53 -18.31
C LEU A 112 17.42 -1.17 -18.43
N HIS A 113 18.04 -0.07 -18.00
CA HIS A 113 17.49 1.27 -18.24
C HIS A 113 17.30 1.54 -19.74
N GLN A 114 18.30 1.24 -20.57
CA GLN A 114 18.21 1.44 -22.01
C GLN A 114 17.09 0.61 -22.64
N ILE A 115 16.90 -0.63 -22.20
CA ILE A 115 15.89 -1.52 -22.77
C ILE A 115 14.48 -1.14 -22.30
N LEU A 116 14.32 -0.81 -21.02
CA LEU A 116 13.01 -0.70 -20.39
C LEU A 116 12.50 0.74 -20.26
N ILE A 117 13.40 1.72 -20.09
CA ILE A 117 13.04 3.09 -19.74
C ILE A 117 13.31 4.06 -20.89
N GLU A 118 14.49 4.00 -21.51
CA GLU A 118 14.87 4.91 -22.61
C GLU A 118 13.82 5.00 -23.74
N PRO A 119 13.15 3.91 -24.18
CA PRO A 119 12.17 3.98 -25.25
C PRO A 119 10.91 4.78 -24.90
N ILE A 120 10.67 5.04 -23.61
CA ILE A 120 9.46 5.68 -23.09
C ILE A 120 9.75 6.88 -22.19
N ILE A 121 11.01 7.31 -22.05
CA ILE A 121 11.43 8.35 -21.11
C ILE A 121 10.69 9.68 -21.34
N ASP A 122 10.39 10.00 -22.59
CA ASP A 122 9.63 11.19 -23.02
C ASP A 122 8.15 11.17 -22.60
N LEU A 123 7.64 9.99 -22.24
CA LEU A 123 6.25 9.77 -21.81
C LEU A 123 6.09 9.71 -20.29
N LEU A 124 7.21 9.61 -19.56
CA LEU A 124 7.21 9.52 -18.10
C LEU A 124 6.96 10.89 -17.45
N PRO A 125 6.30 10.93 -16.29
CA PRO A 125 5.97 12.18 -15.61
C PRO A 125 7.23 12.83 -15.02
N THR A 126 7.34 14.15 -15.15
CA THR A 126 8.40 14.94 -14.50
C THR A 126 8.04 15.38 -13.08
N ASP A 127 6.75 15.37 -12.73
CA ASP A 127 6.28 15.65 -11.38
C ASP A 127 6.36 14.39 -10.51
N VAL A 128 7.15 14.46 -9.44
CA VAL A 128 7.32 13.37 -8.47
C VAL A 128 6.02 13.00 -7.73
N ASN A 129 5.00 13.86 -7.74
CA ASN A 129 3.69 13.58 -7.17
C ASN A 129 2.76 12.79 -8.10
N SER A 130 3.13 12.65 -9.38
CA SER A 130 2.47 11.78 -10.35
C SER A 130 3.29 10.50 -10.52
N PRO A 131 3.03 9.43 -9.74
CA PRO A 131 3.90 8.27 -9.74
C PRO A 131 3.81 7.45 -11.04
N ILE A 132 4.84 6.66 -11.26
CA ILE A 132 4.90 5.63 -12.31
C ILE A 132 4.51 4.30 -11.68
N ILE A 133 3.55 3.59 -12.28
CA ILE A 133 3.20 2.23 -11.89
C ILE A 133 3.68 1.28 -12.99
N PHE A 134 4.73 0.52 -12.71
CA PHE A 134 5.17 -0.53 -13.63
C PHE A 134 4.32 -1.79 -13.45
N ILE A 135 3.86 -2.38 -14.54
CA ILE A 135 3.23 -3.71 -14.62
C ILE A 135 4.21 -4.63 -15.37
N PRO A 136 5.10 -5.33 -14.64
CA PRO A 136 6.12 -6.19 -15.25
C PRO A 136 5.54 -7.48 -15.81
N HIS A 137 6.22 -8.08 -16.80
CA HIS A 137 5.92 -9.42 -17.33
C HIS A 137 7.04 -10.40 -16.98
N TYR A 138 6.69 -11.59 -16.46
CA TYR A 138 7.64 -12.65 -16.08
C TYR A 138 8.80 -12.17 -15.20
N ASP A 139 10.06 -12.43 -15.58
CA ASP A 139 11.25 -12.09 -14.80
C ASP A 139 11.42 -10.57 -14.57
N LEU A 140 10.67 -9.71 -15.28
CA LEU A 140 10.69 -8.27 -15.04
C LEU A 140 10.22 -7.88 -13.63
N PHE A 141 9.48 -8.75 -12.92
CA PHE A 141 9.15 -8.54 -11.50
C PHE A 141 10.40 -8.50 -10.60
N LEU A 142 11.52 -9.08 -11.05
CA LEU A 142 12.78 -9.06 -10.31
C LEU A 142 13.60 -7.79 -10.56
N VAL A 143 13.20 -6.94 -11.52
CA VAL A 143 13.91 -5.71 -11.88
C VAL A 143 13.76 -4.67 -10.76
N PRO A 144 14.88 -4.16 -10.21
CA PRO A 144 14.83 -3.07 -9.27
C PRO A 144 14.65 -1.73 -10.01
N PHE A 145 13.44 -1.43 -10.49
CA PHE A 145 13.16 -0.24 -11.31
C PHE A 145 13.71 1.05 -10.68
N VAL A 146 13.57 1.20 -9.36
CA VAL A 146 14.09 2.33 -8.57
C VAL A 146 15.61 2.51 -8.68
N ALA A 147 16.36 1.44 -8.98
CA ALA A 147 17.81 1.43 -9.09
C ALA A 147 18.31 1.41 -10.54
N LEU A 148 17.44 1.40 -11.55
CA LEU A 148 17.88 1.56 -12.94
C LEU A 148 18.60 2.89 -13.10
N GLN A 149 19.67 2.89 -13.89
CA GLN A 149 20.54 4.05 -14.05
C GLN A 149 20.59 4.51 -15.49
N ASP A 150 20.50 5.81 -15.71
CA ASP A 150 20.71 6.41 -17.02
C ASP A 150 22.22 6.37 -17.41
N SER A 151 22.53 6.93 -18.59
CA SER A 151 23.92 7.06 -19.05
C SER A 151 24.78 7.99 -18.18
N ASN A 152 24.17 8.85 -17.37
CA ASN A 152 24.83 9.79 -16.45
C ASN A 152 24.99 9.21 -15.04
N ASN A 153 24.61 7.95 -14.81
CA ASN A 153 24.58 7.25 -13.52
C ASN A 153 23.54 7.80 -12.52
N ARG A 154 22.54 8.55 -12.98
CA ARG A 154 21.39 8.98 -12.20
C ARG A 154 20.42 7.82 -12.03
N TYR A 155 19.94 7.60 -10.80
CA TYR A 155 18.99 6.54 -10.52
C TYR A 155 17.56 7.00 -10.78
N LEU A 156 16.72 6.12 -11.33
CA LEU A 156 15.34 6.46 -11.68
C LEU A 156 14.50 6.99 -10.50
N ILE A 157 14.74 6.50 -9.27
CA ILE A 157 14.08 6.99 -8.05
C ILE A 157 14.39 8.46 -7.71
N GLU A 158 15.50 9.00 -8.21
CA GLU A 158 15.90 10.37 -7.94
C GLU A 158 14.97 11.37 -8.64
N ASP A 159 14.37 10.96 -9.75
CA ASP A 159 13.54 11.84 -10.58
C ASP A 159 12.05 11.43 -10.57
N HIS A 160 11.73 10.19 -10.17
CA HIS A 160 10.36 9.67 -10.18
C HIS A 160 9.95 8.98 -8.86
N THR A 161 8.66 8.99 -8.57
CA THR A 161 8.03 8.10 -7.58
C THR A 161 7.53 6.85 -8.28
N ILE A 162 7.88 5.68 -7.77
CA ILE A 162 7.75 4.41 -8.50
C ILE A 162 7.00 3.39 -7.65
N LEU A 163 6.06 2.71 -8.29
CA LEU A 163 5.32 1.56 -7.79
C LEU A 163 5.39 0.41 -8.76
N THR A 164 4.94 -0.75 -8.31
CA THR A 164 4.69 -1.90 -9.18
C THR A 164 3.29 -2.45 -8.96
N ALA A 165 2.68 -3.02 -9.99
CA ALA A 165 1.46 -3.80 -9.86
C ALA A 165 1.58 -5.10 -10.66
N PRO A 166 1.01 -6.21 -10.16
CA PRO A 166 1.05 -7.47 -10.89
C PRO A 166 0.14 -7.48 -12.12
N SER A 167 -0.90 -6.64 -12.12
CA SER A 167 -1.76 -6.38 -13.28
C SER A 167 -2.55 -5.09 -13.07
N ILE A 168 -3.14 -4.57 -14.15
CA ILE A 168 -4.00 -3.38 -14.08
C ILE A 168 -5.29 -3.64 -13.28
N GLN A 169 -5.82 -4.85 -13.30
CA GLN A 169 -7.01 -5.24 -12.51
C GLN A 169 -6.73 -5.14 -11.01
N VAL A 170 -5.49 -5.37 -10.57
CA VAL A 170 -5.12 -5.20 -9.17
C VAL A 170 -5.21 -3.74 -8.74
N LEU A 171 -5.01 -2.78 -9.63
CA LEU A 171 -5.21 -1.36 -9.32
C LEU A 171 -6.69 -1.04 -9.10
N GLU A 172 -7.60 -1.64 -9.86
CA GLU A 172 -9.02 -1.49 -9.57
C GLU A 172 -9.39 -2.15 -8.24
N LEU A 173 -8.99 -3.41 -8.04
CA LEU A 173 -9.31 -4.17 -6.84
C LEU A 173 -8.81 -3.49 -5.56
N THR A 174 -7.57 -2.98 -5.57
CA THR A 174 -7.02 -2.28 -4.41
C THR A 174 -7.70 -0.93 -4.16
N ARG A 175 -8.23 -0.27 -5.19
CA ARG A 175 -9.08 0.93 -5.03
C ARG A 175 -10.38 0.58 -4.33
N GLU A 176 -11.03 -0.50 -4.74
CA GLU A 176 -12.25 -0.97 -4.07
C GLU A 176 -12.01 -1.33 -2.61
N HIS A 177 -10.88 -1.98 -2.31
CA HIS A 177 -10.50 -2.29 -0.94
C HIS A 177 -10.28 -1.03 -0.11
N GLN A 178 -9.55 -0.04 -0.65
CA GLN A 178 -9.33 1.24 0.02
C GLN A 178 -10.65 1.96 0.34
N ASN A 179 -11.59 1.96 -0.60
CA ASN A 179 -12.92 2.54 -0.39
C ASN A 179 -13.76 1.77 0.66
N ARG A 180 -13.47 0.49 0.90
CA ARG A 180 -14.15 -0.34 1.91
C ARG A 180 -13.52 -0.25 3.29
N VAL A 181 -12.34 0.32 3.44
CA VAL A 181 -11.67 0.45 4.74
C VAL A 181 -12.57 1.25 5.69
N ARG A 182 -13.06 0.57 6.72
CA ARG A 182 -13.85 1.18 7.81
C ARG A 182 -12.93 1.54 8.96
N GLY A 183 -12.90 2.82 9.32
CA GLY A 183 -11.95 3.34 10.30
C GLY A 183 -12.45 3.21 11.73
N LEU A 184 -11.98 2.20 12.46
CA LEU A 184 -11.92 2.09 13.94
C LEU A 184 -11.08 0.83 14.28
N ARG A 185 -9.74 0.90 14.22
CA ARG A 185 -8.86 -0.26 14.48
C ARG A 185 -7.57 0.15 15.16
N GLN A 186 -6.91 -0.81 15.83
CA GLN A 186 -5.56 -0.60 16.39
C GLN A 186 -4.62 -0.10 15.29
N ALA A 187 -3.79 0.89 15.63
CA ALA A 187 -2.98 1.61 14.65
C ALA A 187 -2.01 0.69 13.90
N ALA A 188 -1.28 -0.17 14.61
CA ALA A 188 -0.28 -1.03 14.00
C ALA A 188 0.03 -2.31 14.79
N LEU A 189 0.19 -3.41 14.07
CA LEU A 189 0.81 -4.66 14.49
C LEU A 189 2.22 -4.74 13.93
N ILE A 190 3.22 -4.73 14.80
CA ILE A 190 4.63 -4.81 14.40
C ILE A 190 5.23 -6.11 14.93
N VAL A 191 5.74 -6.94 14.02
CA VAL A 191 6.31 -8.26 14.33
C VAL A 191 7.78 -8.28 13.90
N GLY A 192 8.66 -8.78 14.76
CA GLY A 192 10.09 -8.87 14.46
C GLY A 192 10.78 -10.06 15.09
N ASP A 193 11.62 -10.75 14.31
CA ASP A 193 12.44 -11.89 14.75
C ASP A 193 11.64 -12.95 15.54
N PRO A 194 10.57 -13.53 14.96
CA PRO A 194 9.90 -14.68 15.56
C PRO A 194 10.87 -15.84 15.78
N THR A 195 10.66 -16.64 16.82
CA THR A 195 11.46 -17.86 17.06
C THR A 195 11.22 -18.88 15.96
N ILE A 196 12.27 -19.35 15.30
CA ILE A 196 12.11 -20.28 14.19
C ILE A 196 12.09 -21.73 14.70
N HIS A 197 11.09 -22.50 14.26
CA HIS A 197 11.07 -23.94 14.50
C HIS A 197 12.29 -24.63 13.83
N PRO A 198 13.05 -25.52 14.52
CA PRO A 198 14.28 -26.12 14.00
C PRO A 198 14.18 -26.80 12.64
N LYS A 199 12.98 -27.29 12.28
CA LYS A 199 12.70 -27.96 11.00
C LYS A 199 13.07 -27.10 9.77
N PHE A 200 12.96 -25.78 9.85
CA PHE A 200 13.20 -24.89 8.72
C PHE A 200 14.70 -24.66 8.44
N LYS A 201 15.58 -25.01 9.39
CA LYS A 201 17.05 -24.85 9.26
C LYS A 201 17.47 -23.44 8.86
N LEU A 202 16.76 -22.43 9.38
CA LEU A 202 17.05 -21.01 9.15
C LEU A 202 17.77 -20.42 10.36
N ARG A 203 18.53 -19.35 10.14
CA ARG A 203 19.19 -18.59 11.21
C ARG A 203 18.24 -17.51 11.74
N GLN A 204 18.24 -17.28 13.05
CA GLN A 204 17.55 -16.14 13.65
C GLN A 204 17.99 -14.80 13.04
N LEU A 205 17.07 -13.85 13.00
CA LEU A 205 17.26 -12.49 12.51
C LEU A 205 17.39 -11.55 13.70
N SER A 206 18.37 -11.76 14.58
CA SER A 206 18.48 -11.01 15.85
C SER A 206 18.40 -9.49 15.72
N ARG A 207 18.87 -8.92 14.59
CA ARG A 207 18.77 -7.48 14.31
C ARG A 207 17.40 -7.01 13.80
N ALA A 208 16.54 -7.92 13.34
CA ALA A 208 15.15 -7.62 12.97
C ALA A 208 14.30 -7.29 14.20
N LYS A 209 14.65 -7.85 15.38
CA LYS A 209 14.05 -7.45 16.66
C LYS A 209 14.22 -5.96 16.92
N GLU A 210 15.47 -5.47 16.87
CA GLU A 210 15.79 -4.05 17.10
C GLU A 210 15.16 -3.11 16.06
N ALA A 211 14.93 -3.60 14.84
CA ALA A 211 14.25 -2.83 13.79
C ALA A 211 12.75 -2.73 14.08
N ALA A 212 12.11 -3.85 14.44
CA ALA A 212 10.71 -3.89 14.82
C ALA A 212 10.42 -3.03 16.05
N GLU A 213 11.28 -3.05 17.07
CA GLU A 213 11.14 -2.20 18.26
C GLU A 213 11.23 -0.70 17.92
N ALA A 214 12.13 -0.30 17.02
CA ALA A 214 12.24 1.11 16.59
C ALA A 214 11.01 1.57 15.78
N ILE A 215 10.48 0.70 14.92
CA ILE A 215 9.24 0.96 14.18
C ILE A 215 8.06 1.08 15.15
N ALA A 216 7.94 0.14 16.11
CA ALA A 216 6.88 0.14 17.09
C ALA A 216 6.90 1.42 17.95
N ALA A 217 8.08 1.89 18.36
CA ALA A 217 8.24 3.16 19.04
C ALA A 217 7.77 4.36 18.19
N THR A 218 8.08 4.38 16.90
CA THR A 218 7.62 5.43 15.96
C THR A 218 6.10 5.46 15.85
N LEU A 219 5.45 4.29 15.92
CA LEU A 219 4.01 4.11 15.81
C LEU A 219 3.29 4.05 17.17
N GLN A 220 3.99 4.33 18.27
CA GLN A 220 3.46 4.29 19.64
C GLN A 220 2.74 2.97 19.98
N THR A 221 3.28 1.85 19.50
CA THR A 221 2.77 0.49 19.73
C THR A 221 3.88 -0.38 20.33
N GLN A 222 3.54 -1.64 20.63
CA GLN A 222 4.50 -2.64 21.10
C GLN A 222 4.80 -3.65 20.00
N ALA A 223 6.08 -3.93 19.79
CA ALA A 223 6.52 -4.99 18.89
C ALA A 223 6.26 -6.37 19.53
N ILE A 224 5.85 -7.35 18.72
CA ILE A 224 5.76 -8.76 19.10
C ILE A 224 6.97 -9.49 18.51
N THR A 225 7.76 -10.14 19.36
CA THR A 225 9.07 -10.71 18.97
C THR A 225 9.32 -12.06 19.64
N GLY A 226 10.26 -12.85 19.09
CA GLY A 226 10.67 -14.13 19.67
C GLY A 226 9.52 -15.12 19.79
N ASP A 227 9.44 -15.81 20.93
CA ASP A 227 8.44 -16.87 21.19
C ASP A 227 7.00 -16.33 21.23
N ASN A 228 6.81 -15.04 21.46
CA ASN A 228 5.48 -14.42 21.52
C ASN A 228 4.88 -14.17 20.13
N ALA A 229 5.70 -14.16 19.08
CA ALA A 229 5.27 -13.87 17.71
C ALA A 229 4.69 -15.12 17.02
N THR A 230 3.77 -15.81 17.69
CA THR A 230 3.20 -17.07 17.19
C THR A 230 2.18 -16.85 16.09
N LYS A 231 1.99 -17.85 15.21
CA LYS A 231 1.00 -17.77 14.14
C LYS A 231 -0.40 -17.40 14.66
N VAL A 232 -0.84 -18.03 15.74
CA VAL A 232 -2.15 -17.77 16.36
C VAL A 232 -2.28 -16.31 16.82
N VAL A 233 -1.29 -15.78 17.54
CA VAL A 233 -1.33 -14.39 18.06
C VAL A 233 -1.29 -13.37 16.92
N ILE A 234 -0.48 -13.63 15.89
CA ILE A 234 -0.36 -12.71 14.75
C ILE A 234 -1.66 -12.70 13.95
N LEU A 235 -2.25 -13.86 13.64
CA LEU A 235 -3.52 -13.92 12.89
C LEU A 235 -4.67 -13.21 13.61
N ASP A 236 -4.81 -13.40 14.92
CA ASP A 236 -5.84 -12.73 15.73
C ASP A 236 -5.73 -11.19 15.65
N ARG A 237 -4.50 -10.67 15.79
CA ARG A 237 -4.26 -9.22 15.74
C ARG A 237 -4.35 -8.63 14.33
N MET A 238 -3.98 -9.39 13.30
CA MET A 238 -4.05 -8.94 11.90
C MET A 238 -5.46 -8.57 11.48
N LEU A 239 -6.49 -9.27 12.00
CA LEU A 239 -7.90 -8.98 11.69
C LEU A 239 -8.36 -7.59 12.18
N ASN A 240 -7.66 -7.02 13.17
CA ASN A 240 -8.10 -5.81 13.89
C ASN A 240 -7.10 -4.65 13.82
N THR A 241 -6.16 -4.67 12.86
CA THR A 241 -5.08 -3.68 12.75
C THR A 241 -5.03 -3.03 11.38
N ARG A 242 -4.77 -1.71 11.36
CA ARG A 242 -4.69 -0.93 10.10
C ARG A 242 -3.37 -1.17 9.38
N ILE A 243 -2.30 -1.30 10.14
CA ILE A 243 -0.94 -1.55 9.62
C ILE A 243 -0.45 -2.87 10.17
N VAL A 244 0.05 -3.73 9.30
CA VAL A 244 0.72 -4.96 9.68
C VAL A 244 2.13 -4.92 9.12
N HIS A 245 3.14 -4.93 9.99
CA HIS A 245 4.55 -5.01 9.59
C HIS A 245 5.14 -6.34 10.05
N LEU A 246 5.54 -7.18 9.10
CA LEU A 246 6.10 -8.50 9.36
C LEU A 246 7.59 -8.51 8.98
N SER A 247 8.45 -8.42 9.99
CA SER A 247 9.89 -8.67 9.88
C SER A 247 10.22 -10.10 10.29
N ALA A 248 9.98 -11.03 9.37
CA ALA A 248 10.09 -12.48 9.55
C ALA A 248 10.82 -13.13 8.35
N HIS A 249 11.07 -14.44 8.38
CA HIS A 249 11.52 -15.13 7.16
C HIS A 249 10.34 -15.38 6.24
N GLY A 250 10.53 -15.10 4.95
CA GLY A 250 9.66 -15.53 3.87
C GLY A 250 10.32 -16.63 3.04
N LEU A 251 9.59 -17.70 2.74
CA LEU A 251 9.97 -18.74 1.78
C LEU A 251 9.03 -18.61 0.57
N LEU A 252 9.58 -18.38 -0.63
CA LEU A 252 8.82 -18.00 -1.83
C LEU A 252 8.69 -19.11 -2.87
N ASP A 253 9.15 -20.32 -2.56
CA ASP A 253 8.87 -21.53 -3.33
C ASP A 253 7.64 -22.24 -2.75
N ASP A 254 7.01 -23.13 -3.54
CA ASP A 254 5.94 -24.01 -3.05
C ASP A 254 6.52 -25.08 -2.12
N PHE A 255 6.78 -24.68 -0.87
CA PHE A 255 7.46 -25.49 0.15
C PHE A 255 6.66 -26.73 0.56
N GLN A 256 5.35 -26.78 0.28
CA GLN A 256 4.45 -27.84 0.76
C GLN A 256 3.53 -28.44 -0.32
N GLY A 257 3.66 -28.04 -1.59
CA GLY A 257 2.90 -28.59 -2.70
C GLY A 257 1.42 -28.17 -2.71
N PHE A 258 1.10 -27.01 -2.10
CA PHE A 258 -0.27 -26.50 -2.05
C PHE A 258 -0.66 -25.69 -3.30
N GLY A 259 0.27 -25.51 -4.24
CA GLY A 259 0.03 -24.85 -5.52
C GLY A 259 0.05 -23.31 -5.47
N ILE A 260 0.21 -22.71 -4.30
CA ILE A 260 0.44 -21.26 -4.14
C ILE A 260 1.79 -21.05 -3.41
N PRO A 261 2.83 -20.56 -4.10
CA PRO A 261 4.13 -20.31 -3.49
C PRO A 261 4.04 -19.17 -2.46
N GLY A 262 4.76 -19.30 -1.35
CA GLY A 262 4.80 -18.29 -0.30
C GLY A 262 4.44 -18.79 1.10
N VAL A 263 5.37 -18.65 2.04
CA VAL A 263 5.19 -18.92 3.46
C VAL A 263 5.90 -17.87 4.29
N ILE A 264 5.26 -17.39 5.35
CA ILE A 264 5.85 -16.53 6.38
C ILE A 264 6.12 -17.39 7.61
N ILE A 265 7.35 -17.37 8.13
CA ILE A 265 7.76 -18.15 9.29
C ILE A 265 7.59 -17.32 10.57
N LEU A 266 6.61 -17.71 11.38
CA LEU A 266 6.31 -17.16 12.71
C LEU A 266 6.77 -18.14 13.80
N ALA A 267 6.55 -17.77 15.06
CA ALA A 267 6.90 -18.63 16.17
C ALA A 267 5.96 -19.85 16.24
N PRO A 268 6.50 -21.05 16.55
CA PRO A 268 5.67 -22.23 16.78
C PRO A 268 4.78 -22.04 18.02
N SER A 269 3.64 -22.72 18.06
CA SER A 269 2.77 -22.74 19.25
C SER A 269 2.33 -24.16 19.58
N GLY A 270 2.76 -24.66 20.75
CA GLY A 270 2.59 -26.06 21.12
C GLY A 270 3.35 -27.01 20.19
N ASP A 271 3.01 -28.30 20.26
CA ASP A 271 3.78 -29.36 19.57
C ASP A 271 3.37 -29.58 18.11
N THR A 272 2.25 -28.99 17.66
CA THR A 272 1.65 -29.27 16.34
C THR A 272 1.65 -28.08 15.38
N ASP A 273 1.81 -26.85 15.87
CA ASP A 273 1.96 -25.66 15.03
C ASP A 273 3.43 -25.29 14.94
N ASP A 274 3.98 -25.45 13.74
CA ASP A 274 5.36 -25.13 13.44
C ASP A 274 5.61 -23.63 13.13
N GLY A 275 4.56 -22.82 13.11
CA GLY A 275 4.64 -21.38 12.88
C GLY A 275 4.62 -20.96 11.40
N ALA A 276 4.50 -21.88 10.44
CA ALA A 276 4.31 -21.51 9.03
C ALA A 276 2.90 -20.95 8.79
N LEU A 277 2.85 -19.72 8.28
CA LEU A 277 1.68 -19.10 7.69
C LEU A 277 1.81 -19.13 6.16
N ASN A 278 1.05 -20.00 5.49
CA ASN A 278 1.13 -20.16 4.04
C ASN A 278 0.20 -19.20 3.28
N ALA A 279 0.51 -18.97 1.99
CA ALA A 279 -0.26 -18.09 1.12
C ALA A 279 -1.75 -18.49 0.99
N ALA A 280 -2.07 -19.79 1.03
CA ALA A 280 -3.44 -20.28 0.96
C ALA A 280 -4.24 -20.00 2.24
N GLU A 281 -3.60 -20.02 3.42
CA GLU A 281 -4.19 -19.56 4.68
C GLU A 281 -4.47 -18.06 4.61
N ILE A 282 -3.51 -17.25 4.14
CA ILE A 282 -3.68 -15.80 3.98
C ILE A 282 -4.85 -15.48 3.04
N LEU A 283 -4.96 -16.19 1.91
CA LEU A 283 -6.02 -15.99 0.93
C LEU A 283 -7.44 -16.20 1.49
N ARG A 284 -7.57 -16.98 2.57
CA ARG A 284 -8.87 -17.25 3.23
C ARG A 284 -9.22 -16.19 4.28
N LEU A 285 -8.29 -15.30 4.62
CA LEU A 285 -8.53 -14.22 5.57
C LEU A 285 -9.43 -13.16 4.95
N LYS A 286 -10.11 -12.43 5.82
CA LYS A 286 -10.80 -11.17 5.49
C LYS A 286 -10.13 -10.09 6.31
N LEU A 287 -9.15 -9.44 5.69
CA LEU A 287 -8.35 -8.40 6.29
C LEU A 287 -8.93 -7.05 5.91
N ASP A 288 -8.99 -6.18 6.90
CA ASP A 288 -9.31 -4.77 6.72
C ASP A 288 -8.10 -3.88 7.03
N SER A 289 -6.90 -4.47 7.00
CA SER A 289 -5.64 -3.75 7.10
C SER A 289 -5.45 -2.91 5.85
N GLU A 290 -5.04 -1.65 6.02
CA GLU A 290 -4.81 -0.71 4.93
C GLU A 290 -3.40 -0.78 4.39
N LEU A 291 -2.46 -1.35 5.16
CA LEU A 291 -1.08 -1.51 4.76
C LEU A 291 -0.49 -2.78 5.37
N VAL A 292 0.03 -3.66 4.52
CA VAL A 292 0.88 -4.78 4.94
C VAL A 292 2.31 -4.54 4.45
N VAL A 293 3.28 -4.57 5.34
CA VAL A 293 4.71 -4.49 5.01
C VAL A 293 5.37 -5.84 5.29
N LEU A 294 5.79 -6.53 4.24
CA LEU A 294 6.56 -7.76 4.31
C LEU A 294 8.05 -7.42 4.20
N SER A 295 8.67 -7.17 5.35
CA SER A 295 10.12 -6.99 5.50
C SER A 295 10.84 -8.33 5.56
N ALA A 296 10.46 -9.24 4.67
CA ALA A 296 10.64 -10.67 4.82
C ALA A 296 11.07 -11.30 3.50
N CYS A 297 12.27 -11.00 2.99
CA CYS A 297 12.81 -11.70 1.84
C CYS A 297 14.24 -12.19 2.11
N SER A 298 14.34 -13.51 2.31
CA SER A 298 15.48 -14.41 2.11
C SER A 298 16.66 -14.39 3.08
N THR A 299 16.63 -15.29 4.07
CA THR A 299 17.82 -16.11 4.34
C THR A 299 17.46 -17.58 4.20
N GLY A 300 18.31 -18.37 3.54
CA GLY A 300 18.43 -19.79 3.83
C GLY A 300 18.09 -20.73 2.68
N HIS A 301 16.84 -20.79 2.24
CA HIS A 301 16.37 -21.80 1.28
C HIS A 301 15.29 -21.22 0.35
N GLY A 302 15.42 -21.47 -0.96
CA GLY A 302 14.44 -21.14 -1.99
C GLY A 302 14.84 -19.98 -2.93
N ARG A 303 14.40 -20.06 -4.20
CA ARG A 303 14.65 -19.04 -5.22
C ARG A 303 13.66 -17.89 -5.04
N ILE A 304 14.13 -16.64 -5.08
CA ILE A 304 13.21 -15.51 -5.21
C ILE A 304 12.69 -15.54 -6.64
N THR A 305 11.46 -16.01 -6.83
CA THR A 305 10.76 -15.96 -8.12
C THR A 305 9.87 -14.73 -8.15
N GLY A 306 9.68 -14.12 -9.33
CA GLY A 306 8.66 -13.10 -9.52
C GLY A 306 7.29 -13.61 -9.06
N ASP A 307 6.97 -14.87 -9.39
CA ASP A 307 5.74 -15.55 -9.03
C ASP A 307 5.53 -15.69 -7.51
N GLY A 308 6.58 -15.87 -6.71
CA GLY A 308 6.48 -16.00 -5.25
C GLY A 308 6.23 -14.67 -4.54
N VAL A 309 6.93 -13.60 -4.95
CA VAL A 309 6.67 -12.22 -4.47
C VAL A 309 5.27 -11.78 -4.88
N VAL A 310 4.88 -12.07 -6.12
CA VAL A 310 3.53 -11.85 -6.63
C VAL A 310 2.52 -12.71 -5.87
N GLY A 311 2.85 -13.96 -5.52
CA GLY A 311 1.98 -14.91 -4.82
C GLY A 311 1.52 -14.41 -3.45
N LEU A 312 2.45 -14.09 -2.55
CA LEU A 312 2.10 -13.56 -1.22
C LEU A 312 1.39 -12.21 -1.32
N SER A 313 1.89 -11.29 -2.16
CA SER A 313 1.27 -9.98 -2.35
C SER A 313 -0.17 -10.12 -2.85
N ARG A 314 -0.40 -11.01 -3.83
CA ARG A 314 -1.72 -11.30 -4.38
C ARG A 314 -2.64 -11.91 -3.32
N CYS A 315 -2.16 -12.82 -2.48
CA CYS A 315 -2.97 -13.40 -1.40
C CYS A 315 -3.41 -12.35 -0.39
N PHE A 316 -2.54 -11.41 0.00
CA PHE A 316 -2.92 -10.30 0.88
C PHE A 316 -3.88 -9.32 0.21
N ILE A 317 -3.67 -8.96 -1.06
CA ILE A 317 -4.62 -8.12 -1.81
C ILE A 317 -5.99 -8.79 -1.88
N LEU A 318 -6.05 -10.07 -2.26
CA LEU A 318 -7.30 -10.82 -2.34
C LEU A 318 -7.96 -11.02 -0.97
N ALA A 319 -7.17 -11.00 0.11
CA ALA A 319 -7.69 -11.00 1.48
C ALA A 319 -8.29 -9.64 1.89
N GLY A 320 -8.15 -8.58 1.10
CA GLY A 320 -8.76 -7.26 1.33
C GLY A 320 -7.78 -6.11 1.58
N VAL A 321 -6.46 -6.35 1.46
CA VAL A 321 -5.44 -5.32 1.73
C VAL A 321 -5.26 -4.40 0.51
N PRO A 322 -5.46 -3.08 0.63
CA PRO A 322 -5.32 -2.16 -0.50
C PRO A 322 -3.87 -1.81 -0.83
N SER A 323 -2.95 -1.86 0.14
CA SER A 323 -1.54 -1.49 -0.07
C SER A 323 -0.60 -2.51 0.55
N ILE A 324 0.41 -2.93 -0.20
CA ILE A 324 1.44 -3.87 0.27
C ILE A 324 2.82 -3.34 -0.10
N ILE A 325 3.74 -3.35 0.87
CA ILE A 325 5.16 -3.17 0.61
C ILE A 325 5.85 -4.51 0.79
N VAL A 326 6.63 -4.92 -0.21
CA VAL A 326 7.40 -6.17 -0.17
C VAL A 326 8.85 -5.89 -0.52
N SER A 327 9.78 -6.63 0.08
CA SER A 327 11.16 -6.63 -0.37
C SER A 327 11.37 -7.59 -1.55
N LEU A 328 12.33 -7.25 -2.42
CA LEU A 328 12.77 -8.06 -3.56
C LEU A 328 13.99 -8.93 -3.18
N TRP A 329 14.67 -8.61 -2.08
CA TRP A 329 15.80 -9.35 -1.51
C TRP A 329 16.03 -8.96 -0.05
N ASN A 330 16.97 -9.65 0.61
CA ASN A 330 17.33 -9.35 1.99
C ASN A 330 18.22 -8.11 2.07
N MET A 331 17.67 -7.04 2.61
CA MET A 331 18.43 -5.85 2.93
C MET A 331 19.15 -6.03 4.27
N GLY A 332 20.40 -5.61 4.37
CA GLY A 332 21.14 -5.64 5.63
C GLY A 332 20.39 -4.90 6.75
N ALA A 333 20.27 -5.52 7.92
CA ALA A 333 19.36 -5.07 8.98
C ALA A 333 19.52 -3.61 9.42
N ILE A 334 20.73 -3.04 9.37
CA ILE A 334 20.98 -1.63 9.73
C ILE A 334 20.31 -0.69 8.72
N ALA A 335 20.47 -0.98 7.42
CA ALA A 335 19.86 -0.18 6.36
C ALA A 335 18.35 -0.38 6.33
N ALA A 336 17.87 -1.61 6.54
CA ALA A 336 16.44 -1.91 6.63
C ALA A 336 15.78 -1.18 7.80
N LYS A 337 16.44 -1.14 8.96
CA LYS A 337 15.98 -0.37 10.14
C LYS A 337 15.86 1.11 9.82
N LEU A 338 16.90 1.71 9.20
CA LEU A 338 16.87 3.13 8.82
C LEU A 338 15.72 3.39 7.84
N LEU A 339 15.65 2.65 6.74
CA LEU A 339 14.64 2.83 5.71
C LEU A 339 13.22 2.72 6.28
N MET A 340 12.93 1.67 7.06
CA MET A 340 11.58 1.49 7.59
C MET A 340 11.22 2.51 8.68
N THR A 341 12.20 2.95 9.48
CA THR A 341 11.97 4.03 10.45
C THR A 341 11.64 5.34 9.72
N GLU A 342 12.43 5.71 8.69
CA GLU A 342 12.18 6.89 7.86
C GLU A 342 10.82 6.79 7.14
N PHE A 343 10.46 5.61 6.62
CA PHE A 343 9.17 5.39 5.97
C PHE A 343 8.00 5.71 6.90
N TYR A 344 7.99 5.16 8.11
CA TYR A 344 6.92 5.43 9.07
C TYR A 344 6.94 6.86 9.62
N GLN A 345 8.12 7.47 9.76
CA GLN A 345 8.21 8.89 10.13
C GLN A 345 7.62 9.80 9.04
N ASN A 346 7.91 9.52 7.77
CA ASN A 346 7.34 10.28 6.65
C ASN A 346 5.82 10.09 6.58
N LEU A 347 5.32 8.85 6.73
CA LEU A 347 3.88 8.60 6.88
C LEU A 347 3.27 9.39 8.05
N ALA A 348 3.96 9.48 9.19
CA ALA A 348 3.46 10.19 10.36
C ALA A 348 3.38 11.70 10.14
N ARG A 349 4.21 12.25 9.24
CA ARG A 349 4.17 13.66 8.82
C ARG A 349 3.06 13.96 7.82
N GLY A 350 2.35 12.95 7.33
CA GLY A 350 1.24 13.10 6.39
C GLY A 350 1.59 12.78 4.93
N ASP A 351 2.81 12.31 4.65
CA ASP A 351 3.16 11.87 3.31
C ASP A 351 2.30 10.67 2.90
N ASN A 352 1.95 10.62 1.62
CA ASN A 352 1.30 9.45 1.04
C ASN A 352 2.27 8.24 1.01
N ARG A 353 1.76 7.01 0.89
CA ARG A 353 2.59 5.79 1.02
C ARG A 353 3.75 5.73 0.02
N ALA A 354 3.54 6.21 -1.20
CA ALA A 354 4.55 6.18 -2.25
C ALA A 354 5.65 7.23 -2.02
N ALA A 355 5.24 8.45 -1.67
CA ALA A 355 6.15 9.54 -1.31
C ALA A 355 6.98 9.18 -0.07
N ALA A 356 6.34 8.64 0.97
CA ALA A 356 7.00 8.21 2.19
C ALA A 356 8.09 7.15 1.92
N LEU A 357 7.79 6.16 1.07
CA LEU A 357 8.74 5.12 0.68
C LEU A 357 9.89 5.69 -0.15
N ARG A 358 9.60 6.55 -1.13
CA ARG A 358 10.63 7.22 -1.94
C ARG A 358 11.57 8.05 -1.07
N CYS A 359 11.04 8.89 -0.19
CA CYS A 359 11.83 9.71 0.72
C CYS A 359 12.72 8.84 1.62
N ALA A 360 12.18 7.75 2.16
CA ALA A 360 12.94 6.79 2.95
C ALA A 360 14.09 6.13 2.16
N MET A 361 13.87 5.76 0.90
CA MET A 361 14.90 5.23 0.02
C MET A 361 15.99 6.26 -0.25
N LEU A 362 15.64 7.51 -0.54
CA LEU A 362 16.59 8.60 -0.79
C LEU A 362 17.44 8.93 0.44
N THR A 363 16.81 9.03 1.62
CA THR A 363 17.53 9.21 2.90
C THR A 363 18.49 8.04 3.16
N THR A 364 18.03 6.81 2.93
CA THR A 364 18.87 5.61 3.12
C THR A 364 20.03 5.58 2.12
N LYS A 365 19.79 5.93 0.85
CA LYS A 365 20.81 6.05 -0.21
C LYS A 365 21.91 7.05 0.16
N ALA A 366 21.54 8.20 0.74
CA ALA A 366 22.51 9.20 1.17
C ALA A 366 23.48 8.65 2.24
N ARG A 367 23.02 7.72 3.08
CA ARG A 367 23.85 7.06 4.10
C ARG A 367 24.56 5.81 3.59
N PHE A 368 23.92 5.06 2.70
CA PHE A 368 24.38 3.80 2.14
C PHE A 368 24.26 3.85 0.61
N PRO A 369 25.29 4.31 -0.12
CA PRO A 369 25.17 4.57 -1.56
C PRO A 369 24.82 3.34 -2.42
N SER A 370 25.19 2.14 -1.98
CA SER A 370 24.95 0.90 -2.73
C SER A 370 23.46 0.54 -2.80
N PRO A 371 22.89 0.26 -3.99
CA PRO A 371 21.47 -0.07 -4.16
C PRO A 371 20.95 -1.23 -3.33
N ILE A 372 21.78 -2.21 -2.96
CA ILE A 372 21.34 -3.32 -2.09
C ILE A 372 20.79 -2.85 -0.75
N ALA A 373 21.21 -1.66 -0.30
CA ALA A 373 20.86 -1.08 0.98
C ALA A 373 19.62 -0.17 0.94
N TRP A 374 19.07 0.15 -0.23
CA TRP A 374 17.92 1.07 -0.32
C TRP A 374 16.88 0.69 -1.40
N ALA A 375 17.25 -0.04 -2.44
CA ALA A 375 16.39 -0.36 -3.57
C ALA A 375 15.57 -1.66 -3.41
N ALA A 376 15.54 -2.25 -2.22
CA ALA A 376 14.97 -3.58 -2.04
C ALA A 376 13.44 -3.59 -2.01
N PHE A 377 12.78 -2.49 -1.66
CA PHE A 377 11.34 -2.47 -1.44
C PHE A 377 10.58 -2.00 -2.69
N THR A 378 9.40 -2.57 -2.90
CA THR A 378 8.41 -2.05 -3.85
C THR A 378 7.05 -1.93 -3.17
N LEU A 379 6.30 -0.90 -3.56
CA LEU A 379 4.91 -0.67 -3.14
C LEU A 379 3.97 -1.17 -4.24
N ILE A 380 2.97 -1.96 -3.83
CA ILE A 380 1.91 -2.51 -4.66
C ILE A 380 0.57 -2.01 -4.13
N GLY A 381 -0.29 -1.51 -5.01
CA GLY A 381 -1.67 -1.14 -4.68
C GLY A 381 -1.84 0.36 -4.43
N GLU A 382 -2.58 0.72 -3.39
CA GLU A 382 -3.00 2.10 -3.12
C GLU A 382 -1.94 2.99 -2.47
N THR A 383 -1.99 4.28 -2.77
CA THR A 383 -1.00 5.26 -2.34
C THR A 383 -1.53 6.31 -1.39
N GLU A 384 -2.85 6.38 -1.18
CA GLU A 384 -3.51 7.41 -0.37
C GLU A 384 -2.80 7.65 0.97
N THR A 385 -2.97 8.84 1.54
CA THR A 385 -2.41 9.14 2.86
C THR A 385 -3.00 8.20 3.91
N LEU A 386 -2.15 7.70 4.81
CA LEU A 386 -2.58 6.88 5.94
C LEU A 386 -2.38 7.68 7.23
N PRO A 387 -3.43 8.32 7.79
CA PRO A 387 -3.29 9.08 9.02
C PRO A 387 -2.86 8.13 10.15
N LEU A 388 -1.63 8.29 10.65
CA LEU A 388 -1.07 7.43 11.71
C LEU A 388 -1.49 7.87 13.11
N SER A 389 -1.83 9.15 13.28
CA SER A 389 -2.47 9.60 14.51
C SER A 389 -3.98 9.34 14.44
N THR A 390 -4.55 8.87 15.54
CA THR A 390 -5.98 9.06 15.83
C THR A 390 -6.29 10.52 16.18
N ALA A 391 -5.31 11.42 16.07
CA ALA A 391 -5.34 12.82 16.53
C ALA A 391 -5.91 13.82 15.51
N LYS A 392 -6.24 13.41 14.26
CA LYS A 392 -7.26 14.15 13.50
C LYS A 392 -8.61 13.78 14.13
N ILE A 393 -9.16 14.70 14.92
CA ILE A 393 -10.53 14.65 15.46
C ILE A 393 -11.47 14.37 14.30
N ASP A 394 -11.90 13.13 14.18
CA ASP A 394 -12.88 12.73 13.18
C ASP A 394 -14.25 12.69 13.88
N LEU A 395 -14.80 13.88 14.18
CA LEU A 395 -16.15 14.04 14.74
C LEU A 395 -17.18 13.31 13.86
N ARG A 396 -16.94 13.26 12.56
CA ARG A 396 -17.73 12.48 11.60
C ARG A 396 -17.65 10.98 11.88
N ARG A 397 -16.47 10.44 12.23
CA ARG A 397 -16.28 9.04 12.65
C ARG A 397 -17.00 8.72 13.97
N LEU A 398 -17.06 9.66 14.93
CA LEU A 398 -17.85 9.49 16.15
C LEU A 398 -19.33 9.33 15.81
N VAL A 399 -19.86 10.25 15.00
CA VAL A 399 -21.27 10.27 14.56
C VAL A 399 -21.63 9.04 13.72
N MET A 400 -20.72 8.56 12.86
CA MET A 400 -20.94 7.38 11.99
C MET A 400 -20.72 6.02 12.69
N SER A 401 -20.19 6.00 13.90
CA SER A 401 -19.97 4.77 14.68
C SER A 401 -21.08 4.43 15.68
N LEU A 402 -22.00 5.37 15.89
CA LEU A 402 -23.16 5.19 16.75
C LEU A 402 -24.21 4.34 16.01
N PRO A 403 -24.85 3.37 16.68
CA PRO A 403 -25.96 2.65 16.08
C PRO A 403 -27.12 3.60 15.75
N ASP A 404 -27.93 3.26 14.76
CA ASP A 404 -29.02 4.11 14.25
C ASP A 404 -30.05 4.51 15.32
N ASP A 405 -30.08 3.79 16.45
CA ASP A 405 -30.95 4.01 17.62
C ASP A 405 -30.19 4.45 18.88
N ALA A 406 -28.96 4.97 18.74
CA ALA A 406 -28.12 5.35 19.86
C ALA A 406 -28.80 6.36 20.80
N LYS A 407 -28.84 6.03 22.09
CA LYS A 407 -29.41 6.88 23.13
C LYS A 407 -28.47 8.04 23.45
N PRO A 408 -28.98 9.18 23.96
CA PRO A 408 -28.15 10.33 24.36
C PRO A 408 -26.97 9.94 25.26
N GLU A 409 -27.18 9.02 26.20
CA GLU A 409 -26.15 8.50 27.11
C GLU A 409 -24.99 7.79 26.37
N GLU A 410 -25.26 7.13 25.24
CA GLU A 410 -24.27 6.43 24.42
C GLU A 410 -23.46 7.41 23.57
N ILE A 411 -24.10 8.49 23.10
CA ILE A 411 -23.44 9.60 22.40
C ILE A 411 -22.49 10.32 23.35
N VAL A 412 -22.95 10.61 24.58
CA VAL A 412 -22.15 11.22 25.64
C VAL A 412 -21.00 10.30 26.06
N ALA A 413 -21.24 8.98 26.16
CA ALA A 413 -20.19 8.02 26.46
C ALA A 413 -19.12 7.96 25.37
N ALA A 414 -19.53 7.97 24.10
CA ALA A 414 -18.63 7.95 22.96
C ALA A 414 -17.79 9.25 22.88
N PHE A 415 -18.41 10.41 23.12
CA PHE A 415 -17.72 11.70 23.21
C PHE A 415 -16.71 11.73 24.38
N ASN A 416 -17.11 11.24 25.55
CA ASN A 416 -16.21 11.14 26.71
C ASN A 416 -15.07 10.14 26.50
N GLN A 417 -15.29 9.09 25.71
CA GLN A 417 -14.25 8.16 25.30
C GLN A 417 -13.25 8.83 24.35
N LEU A 418 -13.72 9.67 23.41
CA LEU A 418 -12.89 10.50 22.53
C LEU A 418 -11.98 11.43 23.35
N LEU A 419 -12.52 12.08 24.39
CA LEU A 419 -11.74 12.93 25.29
C LEU A 419 -10.61 12.16 25.98
N LYS A 420 -10.84 10.91 26.41
CA LYS A 420 -9.83 10.10 27.11
C LYS A 420 -8.65 9.67 26.22
N ILE A 421 -8.86 9.57 24.91
CA ILE A 421 -7.85 9.13 23.93
C ILE A 421 -7.19 10.30 23.17
N SER A 422 -7.59 11.54 23.48
CA SER A 422 -7.05 12.75 22.87
C SER A 422 -5.77 13.22 23.57
N GLU A 423 -4.89 13.96 22.88
CA GLU A 423 -3.66 14.49 23.50
C GLU A 423 -3.97 15.51 24.61
N PRO A 424 -3.15 15.60 25.69
CA PRO A 424 -3.42 16.46 26.84
C PRO A 424 -3.69 17.94 26.53
N GLN A 425 -3.03 18.45 25.48
CA GLN A 425 -3.21 19.83 25.00
C GLN A 425 -4.60 20.08 24.40
N PHE A 426 -5.23 19.05 23.80
CA PHE A 426 -6.59 19.12 23.27
C PHE A 426 -7.64 18.66 24.29
N VAL A 427 -7.28 17.80 25.24
CA VAL A 427 -8.18 17.39 26.34
C VAL A 427 -8.62 18.59 27.17
N ALA A 428 -7.71 19.49 27.50
CA ALA A 428 -8.04 20.73 28.21
C ALA A 428 -8.99 21.63 27.41
N GLU A 429 -8.94 21.57 26.07
CA GLU A 429 -9.74 22.41 25.20
C GLU A 429 -11.11 21.81 24.88
N LEU A 430 -11.18 20.49 24.70
CA LEU A 430 -12.42 19.76 24.41
C LEU A 430 -13.22 19.46 25.70
N SER A 431 -12.56 19.32 26.85
CA SER A 431 -13.25 19.23 28.15
C SER A 431 -13.96 20.53 28.56
N ALA A 432 -13.69 21.65 27.87
CA ALA A 432 -14.44 22.90 28.00
C ALA A 432 -15.82 22.83 27.31
N ILE A 433 -16.04 21.85 26.41
CA ILE A 433 -17.35 21.49 25.89
C ILE A 433 -18.00 20.59 26.95
N ASP A 434 -18.50 21.21 28.02
CA ASP A 434 -19.22 20.54 29.10
C ASP A 434 -20.41 19.79 28.49
N ILE A 435 -20.43 18.47 28.55
CA ILE A 435 -21.51 17.62 28.03
C ILE A 435 -21.95 16.70 29.16
N GLY A 436 -23.16 16.94 29.67
CA GLY A 436 -23.78 16.20 30.75
C GLY A 436 -24.51 14.94 30.26
N ALA A 437 -24.71 14.00 31.18
CA ALA A 437 -25.34 12.70 30.91
C ALA A 437 -26.81 12.77 30.44
N MET A 438 -27.44 13.95 30.53
CA MET A 438 -28.84 14.20 30.14
C MET A 438 -28.96 15.14 28.93
N ASP A 439 -27.83 15.56 28.34
CA ASP A 439 -27.86 16.44 27.18
C ASP A 439 -28.32 15.68 25.93
N ASN A 440 -29.26 16.29 25.20
CA ASN A 440 -29.71 15.75 23.92
C ASN A 440 -28.80 16.23 22.78
N VAL A 441 -28.98 15.62 21.60
CA VAL A 441 -28.16 15.85 20.40
C VAL A 441 -28.09 17.34 20.03
N ASN A 442 -29.17 18.09 20.19
CA ASN A 442 -29.25 19.51 19.85
C ASN A 442 -28.42 20.39 20.81
N VAL A 443 -28.43 20.07 22.11
CA VAL A 443 -27.59 20.76 23.11
C VAL A 443 -26.10 20.49 22.88
N ILE A 444 -25.77 19.24 22.53
CA ILE A 444 -24.39 18.83 22.23
C ILE A 444 -23.89 19.53 20.96
N ALA A 445 -24.69 19.53 19.89
CA ALA A 445 -24.37 20.18 18.63
C ALA A 445 -24.15 21.69 18.79
N GLN A 446 -24.99 22.35 19.59
CA GLN A 446 -24.86 23.78 19.85
C GLN A 446 -23.58 24.13 20.61
N ARG A 447 -23.18 23.32 21.61
CA ARG A 447 -21.93 23.58 22.37
C ARG A 447 -20.68 23.33 21.54
N ILE A 448 -20.70 22.33 20.66
CA ILE A 448 -19.61 22.10 19.69
C ILE A 448 -19.51 23.30 18.73
N LYS A 449 -20.65 23.83 18.28
CA LYS A 449 -20.71 25.03 17.45
C LYS A 449 -20.13 26.25 18.16
N ASP A 450 -20.58 26.55 19.38
CA ASP A 450 -20.10 27.69 20.18
C ASP A 450 -18.59 27.59 20.46
N TRP A 451 -18.07 26.37 20.61
CA TRP A 451 -16.64 26.12 20.76
C TRP A 451 -15.83 26.42 19.49
N CYS A 452 -16.31 25.98 18.33
CA CYS A 452 -15.67 26.24 17.03
C CYS A 452 -15.61 27.74 16.71
N GLU A 453 -16.66 28.50 17.02
CA GLU A 453 -16.75 29.95 16.77
C GLU A 453 -15.71 30.76 17.57
N ASN A 454 -15.26 30.25 18.71
CA ASN A 454 -14.27 30.90 19.56
C ASN A 454 -12.80 30.57 19.19
N LYS A 455 -12.54 29.80 18.12
CA LYS A 455 -11.22 29.25 17.75
C LYS A 455 -10.91 29.38 16.23
N PRO A 456 -10.71 30.59 15.70
CA PRO A 456 -10.67 30.87 14.25
C PRO A 456 -9.55 30.17 13.46
N GLN A 457 -8.39 29.86 14.05
CA GLN A 457 -7.29 29.14 13.37
C GLN A 457 -7.66 27.71 12.94
N ILE A 458 -8.65 27.08 13.61
CA ILE A 458 -9.10 25.72 13.30
C ILE A 458 -10.10 25.73 12.13
N ALA A 459 -10.90 26.80 12.01
CA ALA A 459 -11.84 26.99 10.92
C ALA A 459 -11.14 27.25 9.57
N GLU A 460 -10.06 28.05 9.57
CA GLU A 460 -9.31 28.42 8.37
C GLU A 460 -8.54 27.23 7.74
N ASN A 461 -8.09 26.27 8.56
CA ASN A 461 -7.47 25.03 8.09
C ASN A 461 -8.49 24.05 7.47
N LEU A 462 -9.76 24.15 7.87
CA LEU A 462 -10.84 23.33 7.31
C LEU A 462 -11.35 23.88 5.98
N GLU A 463 -11.39 25.21 5.81
CA GLU A 463 -11.83 25.86 4.57
C GLU A 463 -10.87 25.63 3.39
N ASN A 464 -9.55 25.65 3.64
CA ASN A 464 -8.56 25.47 2.58
C ASN A 464 -8.49 24.03 2.00
N GLU A 465 -8.88 23.01 2.77
CA GLU A 465 -8.97 21.63 2.28
C GLU A 465 -10.24 21.40 1.39
N ILE A 466 -11.20 22.35 1.35
CA ILE A 466 -12.48 22.23 0.63
C ILE A 466 -12.40 22.64 -0.84
N ASP A 467 -11.56 23.62 -1.20
CA ASP A 467 -11.44 24.09 -2.59
C ASP A 467 -10.87 23.04 -3.56
N GLN A 468 -10.30 21.94 -3.03
CA GLN A 468 -9.62 20.92 -3.84
C GLN A 468 -10.44 19.64 -4.12
N MET A 469 -11.64 19.46 -3.55
CA MET A 469 -12.37 18.17 -3.61
C MET A 469 -13.76 18.26 -4.26
N GLY A 470 -13.83 18.04 -5.58
CA GLY A 470 -15.06 17.97 -6.38
C GLY A 470 -15.93 16.72 -6.16
N ALA A 471 -17.19 16.80 -6.59
CA ALA A 471 -18.36 16.00 -6.18
C ALA A 471 -18.49 14.55 -6.71
N GLY A 472 -19.20 13.69 -5.94
CA GLY A 472 -19.90 12.51 -6.47
C GLY A 472 -20.29 11.40 -5.46
N GLY A 473 -21.60 11.11 -5.34
CA GLY A 473 -22.14 9.73 -5.22
C GLY A 473 -22.53 9.19 -3.83
N THR A 474 -23.84 9.09 -3.60
CA THR A 474 -24.52 8.48 -2.43
C THR A 474 -24.93 7.03 -2.71
N ASP A 475 -24.64 6.11 -1.77
CA ASP A 475 -25.41 4.87 -1.59
C ASP A 475 -25.24 4.35 -0.15
N SER A 476 -26.12 4.78 0.75
CA SER A 476 -26.43 4.04 1.98
C SER A 476 -27.72 4.56 2.59
N ASN A 477 -28.72 3.67 2.70
CA ASN A 477 -29.97 3.88 3.41
C ASN A 477 -29.72 4.04 4.91
N ALA A 478 -29.60 5.28 5.40
CA ALA A 478 -29.61 5.62 6.82
C ALA A 478 -31.00 6.18 7.21
N PRO A 479 -31.57 5.85 8.39
CA PRO A 479 -32.79 6.48 8.88
C PRO A 479 -32.60 7.97 9.18
N GLU A 480 -33.61 8.75 8.83
CA GLU A 480 -33.45 10.05 8.18
C GLU A 480 -33.80 11.25 9.07
N GLU A 481 -33.89 11.14 10.40
CA GLU A 481 -34.46 12.25 11.21
C GLU A 481 -33.47 12.90 12.19
N ILE A 482 -32.83 12.17 13.11
CA ILE A 482 -31.84 12.77 14.04
C ILE A 482 -30.52 13.12 13.33
N VAL A 483 -30.05 12.22 12.46
CA VAL A 483 -28.86 12.48 11.62
C VAL A 483 -29.16 13.60 10.63
N ARG A 484 -30.38 13.66 10.07
CA ARG A 484 -30.81 14.76 9.20
C ARG A 484 -30.96 16.07 9.96
N GLU A 485 -31.48 16.08 11.19
CA GLU A 485 -31.64 17.26 12.04
C GLU A 485 -30.28 17.81 12.47
N LEU A 486 -29.34 16.93 12.86
CA LEU A 486 -27.95 17.31 13.13
C LEU A 486 -27.28 17.88 11.87
N MET A 487 -27.44 17.23 10.72
CA MET A 487 -26.82 17.67 9.47
C MET A 487 -27.46 18.93 8.87
N GLU A 488 -28.78 19.11 8.99
CA GLU A 488 -29.49 20.34 8.61
C GLU A 488 -29.17 21.48 9.58
N THR A 489 -29.05 21.22 10.88
CA THR A 489 -28.58 22.23 11.86
C THR A 489 -27.15 22.68 11.55
N LEU A 490 -26.25 21.75 11.19
CA LEU A 490 -24.90 22.10 10.75
C LEU A 490 -24.91 22.93 9.45
N LYS A 491 -25.80 22.60 8.51
CA LYS A 491 -25.94 23.26 7.20
C LYS A 491 -26.58 24.64 7.28
N GLU A 492 -27.64 24.83 8.06
CA GLU A 492 -28.27 26.14 8.35
C GLU A 492 -27.29 27.11 8.99
N ASN A 493 -26.33 26.58 9.76
CA ASN A 493 -25.30 27.35 10.45
C ASN A 493 -23.97 27.45 9.68
N ARG A 494 -23.94 27.05 8.40
CA ARG A 494 -22.75 27.08 7.50
C ARG A 494 -21.53 26.31 8.03
N ILE A 495 -21.73 25.33 8.91
CA ILE A 495 -20.69 24.44 9.41
C ILE A 495 -20.63 23.22 8.48
N ARG A 496 -19.55 23.07 7.70
CA ARG A 496 -19.40 21.98 6.73
C ARG A 496 -18.57 20.82 7.28
N LEU A 497 -19.25 19.73 7.65
CA LEU A 497 -18.63 18.39 7.73
C LEU A 497 -18.89 17.71 6.38
N GLY A 498 -17.86 17.64 5.53
CA GLY A 498 -18.00 17.47 4.08
C GLY A 498 -19.04 16.44 3.59
N LEU A 499 -20.15 16.90 3.05
CA LEU A 499 -20.99 16.12 2.14
C LEU A 499 -21.33 16.99 0.93
N SER A 500 -21.23 16.40 -0.26
CA SER A 500 -21.67 17.02 -1.51
C SER A 500 -22.98 16.38 -1.97
N THR A 501 -23.86 17.19 -2.56
CA THR A 501 -25.07 16.79 -3.31
C THR A 501 -24.92 17.25 -4.76
N PRO A 502 -25.50 16.58 -5.77
CA PRO A 502 -25.43 17.00 -7.17
C PRO A 502 -26.36 18.19 -7.47
N PRO A 503 -26.09 18.95 -8.55
CA PRO A 503 -26.94 20.06 -8.97
C PRO A 503 -28.26 19.54 -9.56
N VAL A 504 -29.36 20.17 -9.16
CA VAL A 504 -30.61 20.11 -9.91
C VAL A 504 -30.38 20.82 -11.25
N VAL A 505 -30.51 20.07 -12.34
CA VAL A 505 -30.71 20.64 -13.68
C VAL A 505 -32.02 21.40 -13.67
N VAL A 506 -31.96 22.69 -13.94
CA VAL A 506 -33.13 23.47 -14.34
C VAL A 506 -33.46 23.05 -15.77
N GLU A 507 -34.42 22.14 -15.94
CA GLU A 507 -35.14 22.06 -17.21
C GLU A 507 -36.11 23.24 -17.28
N THR A 508 -35.73 24.24 -18.07
CA THR A 508 -36.71 25.09 -18.70
C THR A 508 -37.38 24.29 -19.81
N ASP A 509 -38.69 24.06 -19.69
CA ASP A 509 -39.55 24.20 -20.87
C ASP A 509 -40.98 24.59 -20.49
N ALA A 510 -41.46 25.58 -21.24
CA ALA A 510 -42.78 26.15 -21.19
C ALA A 510 -43.72 25.40 -22.15
N SER A 511 -44.86 24.95 -21.64
CA SER A 511 -46.18 24.90 -22.31
C SER A 511 -47.12 24.18 -21.32
N GLY A 512 -48.18 24.78 -20.78
CA GLY A 512 -49.21 25.52 -21.49
C GLY A 512 -50.30 24.54 -21.90
N THR A 513 -51.27 24.30 -21.02
CA THR A 513 -52.73 24.39 -21.28
C THR A 513 -53.53 23.91 -20.08
N GLU A 514 -54.32 24.82 -19.52
CA GLU A 514 -55.53 24.51 -18.76
C GLU A 514 -56.56 23.80 -19.66
N SER A 515 -57.39 22.99 -19.03
CA SER A 515 -58.56 22.36 -19.64
C SER A 515 -59.63 23.40 -19.99
N THR A 516 -59.88 23.60 -21.29
CA THR A 516 -61.19 23.60 -21.98
C THR A 516 -60.99 23.97 -23.44
#